data_AF-A0A2T4DN52-F1
#
_entry.id   AF-A0A2T4DN52-F1
#
_cell.length_a   1.000
_cell.length_b   1.000
_cell.length_c   1.000
_cell.angle_alpha   90.00
_cell.angle_beta   90.00
_cell.angle_gamma   90.00
#
_symmetry.space_group_name_H-M   'P 1'
#
loop_
_entity.id
_entity.type
_entity.pdbx_description
1 polymer ?
#
loop_
_entity_poly.entity_id
_entity_poly.type
_entity_poly.pdbx_seq_one_letter_code
_entity_poly.pdbx_strand_id
1 'polypeptide(L)'
;MADHRFFHLWWLALVAALVPLITIHLTYTVSVLEGHVELCMPYWDSCTSISRTGRHGTSYFIFKGTMLPAALLGILFWWLNGRWLRQLGVHSSGVAWIPWLGLVASVSLGAYTLALGHAGDGFNLIRRIGVVLYFSLTFICELLVSAGLRSHPLWKHTGMRLLNLCQLILAVGILSVILNGVAPEFYSRKDDAFEWILAFLINAHALWLAFLWRKNRFRVRLWVG
;
A
#
# COMPACT_ATOMS: atom_id res chain seq x y z
N MET A 1 36.88 -5.44 17.80
CA MET A 1 35.51 -5.53 18.36
C MET A 1 34.61 -4.73 17.42
N ALA A 2 33.81 -5.40 16.60
CA ALA A 2 32.91 -4.71 15.67
C ALA A 2 31.70 -4.17 16.47
N ASP A 3 31.54 -2.84 16.49
CA ASP A 3 30.42 -2.18 17.18
C ASP A 3 29.10 -2.52 16.47
N HIS A 4 28.22 -3.23 17.16
CA HIS A 4 26.93 -3.66 16.62
C HIS A 4 25.85 -2.66 17.01
N ARG A 5 25.57 -1.70 16.13
CA ARG A 5 24.43 -0.79 16.31
C ARG A 5 23.13 -1.47 15.89
N PHE A 6 22.24 -1.65 16.86
CA PHE A 6 20.89 -2.16 16.62
C PHE A 6 19.93 -0.98 16.47
N PHE A 7 19.38 -0.80 15.27
CA PHE A 7 18.35 0.21 15.03
C PHE A 7 16.96 -0.41 15.16
N HIS A 8 16.09 0.27 15.91
CA HIS A 8 14.66 -0.06 15.96
C HIS A 8 13.98 0.43 14.69
N LEU A 9 13.47 -0.47 13.86
CA LEU A 9 12.94 -0.14 12.52
C LEU A 9 11.41 0.01 12.46
N TRP A 10 10.72 -0.03 13.59
CA TRP A 10 9.26 0.09 13.61
C TRP A 10 8.75 1.44 13.10
N TRP A 11 9.52 2.52 13.30
CA TRP A 11 9.18 3.85 12.76
C TRP A 11 9.18 3.85 11.23
N LEU A 12 10.06 3.05 10.61
CA LEU A 12 10.14 2.97 9.15
C LEU A 12 8.89 2.32 8.57
N ALA A 13 8.46 1.21 9.16
CA ALA A 13 7.20 0.58 8.81
C ALA A 13 6.00 1.51 9.06
N LEU A 14 6.03 2.28 10.15
CA LEU A 14 4.98 3.25 10.45
C LEU A 14 4.91 4.36 9.39
N VAL A 15 6.06 4.93 9.01
CA VAL A 15 6.13 5.96 7.96
C VAL A 15 5.71 5.37 6.61
N ALA A 16 6.14 4.15 6.26
CA ALA A 16 5.74 3.48 5.02
C ALA A 16 4.22 3.27 4.92
N ALA A 17 3.53 3.03 6.04
CA ALA A 17 2.07 2.89 6.08
C ALA A 17 1.33 4.24 6.18
N LEU A 18 1.85 5.21 6.94
CA LEU A 18 1.17 6.49 7.16
C LEU A 18 1.35 7.46 6.00
N VAL A 19 2.51 7.49 5.33
CA VAL A 19 2.75 8.48 4.26
C VAL A 19 1.74 8.33 3.12
N PRO A 20 1.48 7.13 2.55
CA PRO A 20 0.47 7.00 1.51
C PRO A 20 -0.93 7.40 2.01
N LEU A 21 -1.32 6.93 3.20
CA LEU A 21 -2.64 7.20 3.77
C LEU A 21 -2.86 8.69 4.04
N ILE A 22 -1.89 9.38 4.64
CA ILE A 22 -1.96 10.83 4.89
C ILE A 22 -1.94 11.58 3.57
N THR A 23 -1.13 11.15 2.61
CA THR A 23 -1.03 11.80 1.30
C THR A 23 -2.37 11.84 0.60
N ILE A 24 -3.06 10.70 0.45
CA ILE A 24 -4.32 10.66 -0.31
C ILE A 24 -5.41 11.55 0.31
N HIS A 25 -5.45 11.64 1.64
CA HIS A 25 -6.41 12.49 2.35
C HIS A 25 -6.01 13.96 2.28
N LEU A 26 -4.73 14.27 2.43
CA LEU A 26 -4.22 15.64 2.32
C LEU A 26 -4.42 16.20 0.91
N THR A 27 -4.14 15.40 -0.13
CA THR A 27 -4.33 15.82 -1.52
C THR A 27 -5.81 15.97 -1.84
N TYR A 28 -6.67 15.13 -1.28
CA TYR A 28 -8.12 15.33 -1.34
C TYR A 28 -8.53 16.68 -0.73
N THR A 29 -8.14 16.95 0.52
CA THR A 29 -8.48 18.20 1.21
C THR A 29 -7.98 19.42 0.44
N VAL A 30 -6.72 19.42 0.01
CA VAL A 30 -6.14 20.54 -0.76
C VAL A 30 -6.87 20.71 -2.10
N SER A 31 -7.15 19.61 -2.80
CA SER A 31 -7.87 19.65 -4.08
C SER A 31 -9.30 20.17 -3.94
N VAL A 32 -9.96 19.93 -2.80
CA VAL A 32 -11.28 20.52 -2.51
C VAL A 32 -11.16 22.02 -2.25
N LEU A 33 -10.18 22.44 -1.43
CA LEU A 33 -9.95 23.85 -1.10
C LEU A 33 -9.59 24.69 -2.34
N GLU A 34 -8.90 24.10 -3.32
CA GLU A 34 -8.53 24.74 -4.58
C GLU A 34 -9.63 24.63 -5.66
N GLY A 35 -10.78 24.01 -5.35
CA GLY A 35 -11.91 23.87 -6.28
C GLY A 35 -11.67 22.89 -7.44
N HIS A 36 -10.70 21.99 -7.31
CA HIS A 36 -10.40 20.97 -8.33
C HIS A 36 -11.26 19.71 -8.19
N VAL A 37 -11.83 19.45 -7.01
CA VAL A 37 -12.67 18.29 -6.70
C VAL A 37 -13.79 18.72 -5.74
N GLU A 38 -14.96 18.07 -5.84
CA GLU A 38 -16.10 18.34 -4.97
C GLU A 38 -15.91 17.81 -3.53
N LEU A 39 -16.46 18.53 -2.56
CA LEU A 39 -16.51 18.07 -1.17
C LEU A 39 -17.57 16.96 -1.04
N CYS A 40 -17.14 15.79 -0.61
CA CYS A 40 -17.97 14.61 -0.38
C CYS A 40 -17.27 13.66 0.60
N MET A 41 -17.92 12.56 0.96
CA MET A 41 -17.25 11.45 1.60
C MET A 41 -16.80 10.42 0.55
N PRO A 42 -15.53 10.40 0.11
CA PRO A 42 -15.10 9.62 -1.07
C PRO A 42 -15.30 8.11 -0.93
N TYR A 43 -15.31 7.60 0.29
CA TYR A 43 -15.50 6.18 0.61
C TYR A 43 -16.95 5.67 0.41
N TRP A 44 -17.94 6.55 0.28
CA TRP A 44 -19.35 6.19 0.09
C TRP A 44 -19.98 6.88 -1.12
N ASP A 45 -19.67 8.17 -1.28
CA ASP A 45 -20.29 9.03 -2.30
C ASP A 45 -19.62 8.87 -3.67
N SER A 46 -18.40 8.32 -3.73
CA SER A 46 -17.68 8.04 -4.97
C SER A 46 -17.48 9.27 -5.86
N CYS A 47 -17.36 10.47 -5.28
CA CYS A 47 -17.26 11.72 -6.06
C CYS A 47 -15.90 11.89 -6.78
N THR A 48 -14.86 11.19 -6.33
CA THR A 48 -13.50 11.39 -6.84
C THR A 48 -12.60 10.17 -6.64
N SER A 49 -11.80 9.81 -7.66
CA SER A 49 -10.70 8.85 -7.49
C SER A 49 -9.55 9.50 -6.75
N ILE A 50 -8.75 8.68 -6.06
CA ILE A 50 -7.48 9.12 -5.47
C ILE A 50 -6.61 9.78 -6.54
N SER A 51 -6.58 9.17 -7.74
CA SER A 51 -5.86 9.70 -8.89
C SER A 51 -6.27 11.13 -9.26
N ARG A 52 -7.56 11.49 -9.19
CA ARG A 52 -8.04 12.82 -9.55
C ARG A 52 -7.58 13.87 -8.54
N THR A 53 -7.50 13.52 -7.25
CA THR A 53 -7.09 14.44 -6.17
C THR A 53 -5.68 15.02 -6.31
N GLY A 54 -4.77 14.33 -7.02
CA GLY A 54 -3.36 14.72 -7.15
C GLY A 54 -2.95 15.22 -8.53
N ARG A 55 -3.88 15.69 -9.38
CA ARG A 55 -3.57 16.07 -10.78
C ARG A 55 -3.31 17.55 -11.01
N HIS A 56 -3.82 18.43 -10.16
CA HIS A 56 -3.86 19.87 -10.41
C HIS A 56 -3.38 20.65 -9.18
N GLY A 57 -3.09 21.94 -9.37
CA GLY A 57 -2.80 22.87 -8.28
C GLY A 57 -1.66 22.43 -7.36
N THR A 58 -1.80 22.75 -6.08
CA THR A 58 -0.82 22.39 -5.04
C THR A 58 -0.87 20.89 -4.75
N SER A 59 -2.04 20.26 -4.87
CA SER A 59 -2.20 18.83 -4.59
C SER A 59 -1.35 17.95 -5.51
N TYR A 60 -1.09 18.38 -6.75
CA TYR A 60 -0.14 17.74 -7.66
C TYR A 60 1.28 17.62 -7.08
N PHE A 61 1.81 18.71 -6.53
CA PHE A 61 3.15 18.73 -5.97
C PHE A 61 3.23 17.96 -4.66
N ILE A 62 2.20 18.06 -3.82
CA ILE A 62 2.10 17.28 -2.58
C ILE A 62 2.09 15.79 -2.92
N PHE A 63 1.20 15.35 -3.83
CA PHE A 63 1.07 13.95 -4.19
C PHE A 63 2.39 13.37 -4.69
N LYS A 64 3.06 14.05 -5.64
CA LYS A 64 4.36 13.57 -6.16
C LYS A 64 5.47 13.65 -5.12
N GLY A 65 5.53 14.74 -4.38
CA GLY A 65 6.53 15.01 -3.37
C GLY A 65 6.53 13.99 -2.23
N THR A 66 5.37 13.39 -1.92
CA THR A 66 5.26 12.38 -0.86
C THR A 66 5.14 10.94 -1.36
N MET A 67 4.42 10.68 -2.47
CA MET A 67 4.28 9.30 -3.00
C MET A 67 5.54 8.75 -3.63
N LEU A 68 6.41 9.58 -4.22
CA LEU A 68 7.70 9.10 -4.74
C LEU A 68 8.64 8.62 -3.61
N PRO A 69 8.85 9.39 -2.52
CA PRO A 69 9.49 8.84 -1.33
C PRO A 69 8.77 7.63 -0.74
N ALA A 70 7.42 7.60 -0.74
CA ALA A 70 6.66 6.46 -0.25
C ALA A 70 6.93 5.19 -1.07
N ALA A 71 7.11 5.30 -2.39
CA ALA A 71 7.51 4.18 -3.23
C ALA A 71 8.89 3.63 -2.81
N LEU A 72 9.87 4.49 -2.57
CA LEU A 72 11.19 4.05 -2.07
C LEU A 72 11.09 3.39 -0.70
N LEU A 73 10.29 3.95 0.21
CA LEU A 73 10.01 3.37 1.51
C LEU A 73 9.30 2.01 1.39
N GLY A 74 8.41 1.85 0.40
CA GLY A 74 7.74 0.59 0.08
C GLY A 74 8.72 -0.53 -0.29
N ILE A 75 9.73 -0.24 -1.11
CA ILE A 75 10.79 -1.21 -1.46
C ILE A 75 11.46 -1.71 -0.18
N LEU A 76 11.87 -0.77 0.68
CA LEU A 76 12.56 -1.09 1.93
C LEU A 76 11.64 -1.83 2.91
N PHE A 77 10.38 -1.42 3.01
CA PHE A 77 9.37 -2.05 3.86
C PHE A 77 9.16 -3.52 3.49
N TRP A 78 9.00 -3.85 2.21
CA TRP A 78 8.80 -5.23 1.77
C TRP A 78 10.05 -6.08 1.91
N TRP A 79 11.22 -5.52 1.58
CA TRP A 79 12.49 -6.20 1.79
C TRP A 79 12.71 -6.56 3.27
N LEU A 80 12.43 -5.62 4.17
CA LEU A 80 12.52 -5.81 5.60
C LEU A 80 11.48 -6.81 6.13
N ASN A 81 10.25 -6.84 5.61
CA ASN A 81 9.26 -7.86 5.98
C ASN A 81 9.73 -9.27 5.64
N GLY A 82 10.32 -9.46 4.45
CA GLY A 82 10.93 -10.74 4.08
C GLY A 82 12.07 -11.13 5.01
N ARG A 83 12.91 -10.17 5.43
CA ARG A 83 13.98 -10.40 6.41
C ARG A 83 13.45 -10.71 7.81
N TRP A 84 12.41 -10.01 8.25
CA TRP A 84 11.78 -10.19 9.54
C TRP A 84 11.21 -11.60 9.70
N LEU A 85 10.45 -12.09 8.72
CA LEU A 85 9.91 -13.45 8.73
C LEU A 85 11.02 -14.51 8.77
N ARG A 86 12.11 -14.33 8.01
CA ARG A 86 13.27 -15.24 8.08
C ARG A 86 13.94 -15.23 9.46
N GLN A 87 14.03 -14.07 10.12
CA GLN A 87 14.58 -13.99 11.48
C GLN A 87 13.67 -14.65 12.53
N LEU A 88 12.37 -14.73 12.26
CA LEU A 88 11.43 -15.53 13.05
C LEU A 88 11.52 -17.04 12.75
N GLY A 89 12.43 -17.48 11.87
CA GLY A 89 12.54 -18.88 11.46
C GLY A 89 11.49 -19.34 10.45
N VAL A 90 10.78 -18.40 9.81
CA VAL A 90 9.81 -18.72 8.76
C VAL A 90 10.53 -18.77 7.40
N HIS A 91 10.76 -19.98 6.90
CA HIS A 91 11.47 -20.23 5.65
C HIS A 91 10.56 -20.93 4.63
N SER A 92 9.69 -20.16 3.97
CA SER A 92 8.87 -20.65 2.86
C SER A 92 9.29 -19.98 1.54
N SER A 93 8.98 -20.62 0.41
CA SER A 93 9.19 -20.04 -0.93
C SER A 93 8.47 -18.70 -1.09
N GLY A 94 7.27 -18.57 -0.53
CA GLY A 94 6.51 -17.32 -0.49
C GLY A 94 7.29 -16.18 0.18
N VAL A 95 7.92 -16.43 1.34
CA VAL A 95 8.73 -15.42 2.05
C VAL A 95 9.93 -14.96 1.22
N ALA A 96 10.50 -15.81 0.37
CA ALA A 96 11.59 -15.45 -0.52
C ALA A 96 11.16 -14.47 -1.62
N TRP A 97 9.89 -14.51 -2.05
CA TRP A 97 9.36 -13.65 -3.12
C TRP A 97 8.89 -12.27 -2.64
N ILE A 98 8.58 -12.08 -1.35
CA ILE A 98 8.08 -10.79 -0.81
C ILE A 98 8.92 -9.58 -1.26
N PRO A 99 10.28 -9.57 -1.16
CA PRO A 99 11.06 -8.41 -1.56
C PRO A 99 10.95 -8.09 -3.06
N TRP A 100 10.86 -9.10 -3.92
CA TRP A 100 10.78 -8.93 -5.37
C TRP A 100 9.42 -8.41 -5.80
N LEU A 101 8.35 -8.99 -5.24
CA LEU A 101 6.98 -8.52 -5.48
C LEU A 101 6.81 -7.09 -4.97
N GLY A 102 7.34 -6.79 -3.77
CA GLY A 102 7.33 -5.46 -3.19
C GLY A 102 8.14 -4.43 -3.98
N LEU A 103 9.27 -4.84 -4.57
CA LEU A 103 10.06 -4.00 -5.47
C LEU A 103 9.23 -3.62 -6.70
N VAL A 104 8.65 -4.61 -7.39
CA VAL A 104 7.83 -4.34 -8.59
C VAL A 104 6.62 -3.48 -8.23
N ALA A 105 5.91 -3.80 -7.15
CA ALA A 105 4.78 -2.99 -6.67
C ALA A 105 5.16 -1.52 -6.47
N SER A 106 6.30 -1.29 -5.80
CA SER A 106 6.76 0.05 -5.46
C SER A 106 7.26 0.82 -6.69
N VAL A 107 7.93 0.15 -7.63
CA VAL A 107 8.30 0.75 -8.92
C VAL A 107 7.05 1.12 -9.72
N SER A 108 6.02 0.27 -9.71
CA SER A 108 4.73 0.57 -10.32
C SER A 108 4.05 1.79 -9.69
N LEU A 109 4.11 1.94 -8.36
CA LEU A 109 3.64 3.15 -7.67
C LEU A 109 4.43 4.40 -8.11
N GLY A 110 5.76 4.28 -8.23
CA GLY A 110 6.62 5.36 -8.73
C GLY A 110 6.25 5.78 -10.15
N ALA A 111 6.11 4.82 -11.06
CA ALA A 111 5.72 5.07 -12.45
C ALA A 111 4.32 5.70 -12.56
N TYR A 112 3.36 5.18 -11.80
CA TYR A 112 2.02 5.76 -11.67
C TYR A 112 2.09 7.23 -11.23
N THR A 113 2.88 7.50 -10.18
CA THR A 113 3.02 8.84 -9.59
C THR A 113 3.68 9.81 -10.57
N LEU A 114 4.70 9.38 -11.30
CA LEU A 114 5.35 10.21 -12.32
C LEU A 114 4.40 10.59 -13.46
N ALA A 115 3.60 9.62 -13.93
CA ALA A 115 2.62 9.83 -14.99
C ALA A 115 1.42 10.69 -14.55
N LEU A 116 1.16 10.81 -13.25
CA LEU A 116 0.06 11.63 -12.72
C LEU A 116 0.21 13.10 -13.15
N GLY A 117 -0.91 13.74 -13.51
CA GLY A 117 -0.97 15.13 -13.99
C GLY A 117 -0.52 15.36 -15.43
N HIS A 118 -0.12 14.31 -16.16
CA HIS A 118 0.20 14.41 -17.59
C HIS A 118 -0.95 13.88 -18.46
N ALA A 119 -1.22 14.58 -19.57
CA ALA A 119 -2.24 14.20 -20.54
C ALA A 119 -1.66 13.32 -21.65
N GLY A 120 -2.50 12.46 -22.24
CA GLY A 120 -2.15 11.59 -23.36
C GLY A 120 -2.28 10.10 -23.03
N ASP A 121 -2.54 9.30 -24.07
CA ASP A 121 -2.86 7.87 -23.92
C ASP A 121 -1.74 7.06 -23.29
N GLY A 122 -0.48 7.40 -23.58
CA GLY A 122 0.69 6.77 -22.95
C GLY A 122 0.69 6.96 -21.43
N PHE A 123 0.43 8.18 -20.93
CA PHE A 123 0.36 8.44 -19.49
C PHE A 123 -0.90 7.82 -18.87
N ASN A 124 -2.03 7.77 -19.59
CA ASN A 124 -3.24 7.06 -19.14
C ASN A 124 -2.96 5.56 -18.93
N LEU A 125 -2.25 4.93 -19.86
CA LEU A 125 -1.88 3.52 -19.79
C LEU A 125 -0.92 3.25 -18.63
N ILE A 126 0.13 4.08 -18.46
CA ILE A 126 1.07 3.94 -17.34
C ILE A 126 0.34 4.07 -16.00
N ARG A 127 -0.60 5.01 -15.87
CA ARG A 127 -1.38 5.15 -14.63
C ARG A 127 -2.24 3.92 -14.35
N ARG A 128 -2.94 3.41 -15.37
CA ARG A 128 -3.78 2.21 -15.23
C ARG A 128 -2.96 0.98 -14.85
N ILE A 129 -1.86 0.72 -15.56
CA ILE A 129 -0.99 -0.43 -15.28
C ILE A 129 -0.33 -0.27 -13.91
N GLY A 130 0.19 0.92 -13.61
CA GLY A 130 0.91 1.21 -12.37
C GLY A 130 0.05 1.02 -11.12
N VAL A 131 -1.19 1.53 -11.12
CA VAL A 131 -2.08 1.38 -9.97
C VAL A 131 -2.54 -0.08 -9.78
N VAL A 132 -2.86 -0.78 -10.87
CA VAL A 132 -3.27 -2.20 -10.83
C VAL A 132 -2.14 -3.08 -10.31
N LEU A 133 -0.93 -2.92 -10.85
CA LEU A 133 0.24 -3.67 -10.38
C LEU A 133 0.57 -3.34 -8.92
N TYR A 134 0.53 -2.07 -8.53
CA TYR A 134 0.79 -1.66 -7.16
C TYR A 134 -0.17 -2.34 -6.18
N PHE A 135 -1.49 -2.22 -6.39
CA PHE A 135 -2.47 -2.83 -5.48
C PHE A 135 -2.39 -4.36 -5.48
N SER A 136 -2.29 -4.99 -6.66
CA SER A 136 -2.31 -6.45 -6.77
C SER A 136 -1.08 -7.08 -6.12
N LEU A 137 0.12 -6.56 -6.40
CA LEU A 137 1.37 -7.09 -5.87
C LEU A 137 1.54 -6.77 -4.38
N THR A 138 1.09 -5.59 -3.94
CA THR A 138 1.03 -5.24 -2.51
C THR A 138 0.14 -6.21 -1.76
N PHE A 139 -1.07 -6.47 -2.25
CA PHE A 139 -1.98 -7.43 -1.66
C PHE A 139 -1.38 -8.85 -1.58
N ILE A 140 -0.67 -9.30 -2.62
CA ILE A 140 0.04 -10.59 -2.58
C ILE A 140 1.11 -10.59 -1.48
N CYS A 141 1.89 -9.51 -1.35
CA CYS A 141 2.86 -9.38 -0.26
C CYS A 141 2.18 -9.47 1.12
N GLU A 142 1.05 -8.79 1.33
CA GLU A 142 0.27 -8.86 2.57
C GLU A 142 -0.20 -10.28 2.87
N LEU A 143 -0.73 -10.99 1.87
CA LEU A 143 -1.13 -12.40 1.99
C LEU A 143 0.05 -13.27 2.41
N LEU A 144 1.20 -13.13 1.75
CA LEU A 144 2.41 -13.92 2.01
C LEU A 144 2.95 -13.66 3.42
N VAL A 145 2.99 -12.40 3.86
CA VAL A 145 3.40 -12.05 5.23
C VAL A 145 2.44 -12.65 6.26
N SER A 146 1.14 -12.51 6.02
CA SER A 146 0.09 -13.00 6.94
C SER A 146 0.12 -14.52 7.04
N ALA A 147 0.30 -15.21 5.92
CA ALA A 147 0.46 -16.67 5.87
C ALA A 147 1.74 -17.13 6.60
N GLY A 148 2.86 -16.42 6.40
CA GLY A 148 4.11 -16.68 7.13
C GLY A 148 3.98 -16.50 8.64
N LEU A 149 3.24 -15.47 9.10
CA LEU A 149 2.95 -15.29 10.52
C LEU A 149 2.00 -16.36 11.06
N ARG A 150 1.02 -16.79 10.26
CA ARG A 150 0.09 -17.86 10.63
C ARG A 150 0.83 -19.18 10.87
N SER A 151 1.87 -19.49 10.11
CA SER A 151 2.65 -20.72 10.25
C SER A 151 3.58 -20.72 11.47
N HIS A 152 3.82 -19.56 12.09
CA HIS A 152 4.66 -19.47 13.28
C HIS A 152 3.85 -19.71 14.58
N PRO A 153 4.26 -20.61 15.49
CA PRO A 153 3.48 -20.97 16.68
C PRO A 153 3.04 -19.78 17.55
N LEU A 154 3.96 -18.86 17.84
CA LEU A 154 3.68 -17.66 18.65
C LEU A 154 2.84 -16.59 17.94
N TRP A 155 2.79 -16.58 16.61
CA TRP A 155 2.14 -15.52 15.82
C TRP A 155 0.89 -16.02 15.09
N LYS A 156 0.55 -17.30 15.23
CA LYS A 156 -0.58 -17.97 14.54
C LYS A 156 -1.87 -17.16 14.59
N HIS A 157 -2.24 -16.67 15.76
CA HIS A 157 -3.49 -15.93 15.97
C HIS A 157 -3.47 -14.55 15.30
N THR A 158 -2.35 -13.84 15.38
CA THR A 158 -2.14 -12.55 14.69
C THR A 158 -2.12 -12.73 13.18
N GLY A 159 -1.41 -13.75 12.68
CA GLY A 159 -1.39 -14.09 11.25
C GLY A 159 -2.78 -14.43 10.72
N MET A 160 -3.61 -15.12 11.52
CA MET A 160 -5.00 -15.37 11.15
C MET A 160 -5.83 -14.09 11.04
N ARG A 161 -5.68 -13.15 11.98
CA ARG A 161 -6.39 -11.85 11.91
C ARG A 161 -5.98 -11.03 10.69
N LEU A 162 -4.69 -11.02 10.35
CA LEU A 162 -4.19 -10.38 9.13
C LEU A 162 -4.72 -11.07 7.86
N LEU A 163 -4.82 -12.41 7.86
CA LEU A 163 -5.45 -13.14 6.75
C LEU A 163 -6.95 -12.82 6.62
N ASN A 164 -7.68 -12.66 7.72
CA ASN A 164 -9.07 -12.23 7.68
C ASN A 164 -9.20 -10.82 7.05
N LEU A 165 -8.25 -9.93 7.34
CA LEU A 165 -8.18 -8.62 6.68
C LEU A 165 -7.89 -8.77 5.18
N CYS A 166 -6.96 -9.67 4.78
CA CYS A 166 -6.74 -9.97 3.37
C CYS A 166 -7.98 -10.58 2.69
N GLN A 167 -8.76 -11.42 3.39
CA GLN A 167 -10.03 -11.95 2.87
C GLN A 167 -11.04 -10.83 2.65
N LEU A 168 -11.11 -9.84 3.55
CA LEU A 168 -11.95 -8.65 3.36
C LEU A 168 -11.49 -7.83 2.15
N ILE A 169 -10.19 -7.57 2.00
CA ILE A 169 -9.63 -6.86 0.83
C ILE A 169 -10.00 -7.60 -0.45
N LEU A 170 -9.81 -8.92 -0.48
CA LEU A 170 -10.14 -9.76 -1.63
C LEU A 170 -11.64 -9.74 -1.93
N ALA A 171 -12.50 -9.84 -0.91
CA ALA A 171 -13.94 -9.80 -1.07
C ALA A 171 -14.40 -8.46 -1.67
N VAL A 172 -13.84 -7.34 -1.21
CA VAL A 172 -14.10 -6.01 -1.77
C VAL A 172 -13.65 -5.93 -3.23
N GLY A 173 -12.44 -6.42 -3.55
CA GLY A 173 -11.92 -6.44 -4.91
C GLY A 173 -12.73 -7.34 -5.87
N ILE A 174 -13.11 -8.53 -5.43
CA ILE A 174 -13.97 -9.44 -6.19
C ILE A 174 -15.35 -8.83 -6.40
N LEU A 175 -15.95 -8.24 -5.37
CA LEU A 175 -17.24 -7.56 -5.47
C LEU A 175 -17.18 -6.42 -6.50
N SER A 176 -16.11 -5.63 -6.50
CA SER A 176 -15.86 -4.59 -7.51
C SER A 176 -15.87 -5.16 -8.94
N VAL A 177 -15.18 -6.28 -9.18
CA VAL A 177 -15.12 -6.93 -10.50
C VAL A 177 -16.49 -7.52 -10.89
N ILE A 178 -17.18 -8.18 -9.97
CA ILE A 178 -18.51 -8.76 -10.22
C ILE A 178 -19.51 -7.65 -10.57
N LEU A 179 -19.53 -6.56 -9.80
CA LEU A 179 -20.44 -5.44 -10.06
C LEU A 179 -20.15 -4.78 -11.41
N ASN A 180 -18.87 -4.64 -11.78
CA ASN A 180 -18.52 -4.14 -13.11
C ASN A 180 -19.06 -5.02 -14.25
N GLY A 181 -19.14 -6.34 -14.05
CA GLY A 181 -19.68 -7.27 -15.05
C GLY A 181 -21.20 -7.40 -15.05
N VAL A 182 -21.84 -7.41 -13.87
CA VAL A 182 -23.28 -7.69 -13.70
C VAL A 182 -24.13 -6.43 -13.66
N ALA A 183 -23.61 -5.34 -13.11
CA ALA A 183 -24.32 -4.08 -12.93
C ALA A 183 -23.42 -2.87 -13.26
N PRO A 184 -22.94 -2.75 -14.51
CA PRO A 184 -21.93 -1.76 -14.89
C PRO A 184 -22.36 -0.31 -14.62
N GLU A 185 -23.65 0.02 -14.80
CA GLU A 185 -24.17 1.35 -14.47
C GLU A 185 -24.16 1.68 -12.98
N PHE A 186 -24.36 0.66 -12.12
CA PHE A 186 -24.24 0.84 -10.69
C PHE A 186 -22.78 0.98 -10.29
N TYR A 187 -21.91 0.15 -10.86
CA TYR A 187 -20.48 0.15 -10.61
C TYR A 187 -19.82 1.46 -11.01
N SER A 188 -20.14 2.02 -12.19
CA SER A 188 -19.56 3.28 -12.66
C SER A 188 -19.91 4.50 -11.78
N ARG A 189 -20.91 4.37 -10.91
CA ARG A 189 -21.25 5.38 -9.89
C ARG A 189 -20.53 5.16 -8.55
N LYS A 190 -19.76 4.08 -8.41
CA LYS A 190 -19.20 3.59 -7.14
C LYS A 190 -17.74 3.13 -7.23
N ASP A 191 -17.14 3.13 -8.42
CA ASP A 191 -15.79 2.63 -8.68
C ASP A 191 -14.72 3.38 -7.90
N ASP A 192 -14.83 4.71 -7.83
CA ASP A 192 -13.94 5.56 -7.03
C ASP A 192 -14.04 5.14 -5.54
N ALA A 193 -15.23 4.89 -4.99
CA ALA A 193 -15.38 4.44 -3.60
C ALA A 193 -14.69 3.10 -3.32
N PHE A 194 -14.74 2.14 -4.26
CA PHE A 194 -13.99 0.89 -4.14
C PHE A 194 -12.47 1.13 -4.10
N GLU A 195 -11.95 2.05 -4.91
CA GLU A 195 -10.53 2.45 -4.90
C GLU A 195 -10.12 2.96 -3.50
N TRP A 196 -10.91 3.86 -2.92
CA TRP A 196 -10.65 4.43 -1.59
C TRP A 196 -10.68 3.36 -0.48
N ILE A 197 -11.68 2.48 -0.50
CA ILE A 197 -11.81 1.38 0.48
C ILE A 197 -10.61 0.43 0.37
N LEU A 198 -10.24 0.01 -0.84
CA LEU A 198 -9.09 -0.88 -1.05
C LEU A 198 -7.79 -0.23 -0.59
N ALA A 199 -7.56 1.04 -0.93
CA ALA A 199 -6.40 1.80 -0.49
C ALA A 199 -6.31 1.88 1.05
N PHE A 200 -7.43 2.12 1.72
CA PHE A 200 -7.48 2.15 3.18
C PHE A 200 -7.18 0.79 3.81
N LEU A 201 -7.80 -0.28 3.33
CA LEU A 201 -7.64 -1.62 3.92
C LEU A 201 -6.20 -2.14 3.77
N ILE A 202 -5.57 -1.90 2.62
CA ILE A 202 -4.15 -2.21 2.38
C ILE A 202 -3.25 -1.42 3.32
N ASN A 203 -3.48 -0.11 3.46
CA ASN A 203 -2.70 0.70 4.40
C ASN A 203 -2.94 0.30 5.87
N ALA A 204 -4.16 -0.14 6.22
CA ALA A 204 -4.46 -0.65 7.56
C ALA A 204 -3.70 -1.94 7.88
N HIS A 205 -3.52 -2.82 6.88
CA HIS A 205 -2.67 -4.01 7.00
C HIS A 205 -1.21 -3.63 7.25
N ALA A 206 -0.65 -2.76 6.42
CA ALA A 206 0.72 -2.27 6.57
C ALA A 206 0.94 -1.58 7.93
N LEU A 207 -0.03 -0.80 8.40
CA LEU A 207 0.00 -0.16 9.73
C LEU A 207 0.01 -1.18 10.86
N TRP A 208 -0.77 -2.27 10.71
CA TRP A 208 -0.74 -3.37 11.67
C TRP A 208 0.65 -4.03 11.70
N LEU A 209 1.27 -4.30 10.55
CA LEU A 209 2.63 -4.82 10.49
C LEU A 209 3.64 -3.92 11.21
N ALA A 210 3.51 -2.59 11.09
CA ALA A 210 4.35 -1.64 11.83
C ALA A 210 4.22 -1.80 13.36
N PHE A 211 3.00 -1.99 13.87
CA PHE A 211 2.78 -2.27 15.29
C PHE A 211 3.34 -3.63 15.72
N LEU A 212 3.31 -4.64 14.85
CA LEU A 212 3.93 -5.94 15.13
C LEU A 212 5.44 -5.84 15.21
N TRP A 213 6.09 -5.07 14.33
CA TRP A 213 7.53 -4.81 14.41
C TRP A 213 7.90 -4.11 15.72
N ARG A 214 7.08 -3.16 16.18
CA ARG A 214 7.26 -2.50 17.48
C ARG A 214 7.17 -3.51 18.63
N LYS A 215 6.14 -4.37 18.63
CA LYS A 215 5.93 -5.40 19.67
C LYS A 215 7.05 -6.44 19.70
N ASN A 216 7.53 -6.87 18.53
CA ASN A 216 8.61 -7.84 18.39
C ASN A 216 10.00 -7.23 18.62
N ARG A 217 10.11 -5.91 18.80
CA ARG A 217 11.38 -5.16 18.87
C ARG A 217 12.30 -5.52 17.70
N PHE A 218 11.74 -5.64 16.50
CA PHE A 218 12.48 -6.04 15.31
C PHE A 218 13.70 -5.13 15.09
N ARG A 219 14.86 -5.77 14.92
CA ARG A 219 16.17 -5.13 14.73
C ARG A 219 16.87 -5.79 13.55
N VAL A 220 17.44 -4.97 12.67
CA VAL A 220 18.33 -5.45 11.62
C VAL A 220 19.77 -5.22 12.04
N ARG A 221 20.59 -6.27 11.91
CA ARG A 221 22.04 -6.17 11.97
C ARG A 221 22.51 -5.63 10.62
N LEU A 222 22.83 -4.35 10.56
CA LEU A 222 23.56 -3.75 9.45
C LEU A 222 25.04 -3.99 9.73
N TRP A 223 25.74 -4.61 8.79
CA TRP A 223 27.19 -4.69 8.84
C TRP A 223 27.69 -3.38 8.25
N VAL A 224 28.20 -2.49 9.11
CA VAL A 224 28.95 -1.33 8.66
C VAL A 224 30.40 -1.77 8.72
N GLY A 225 31.02 -1.88 7.54
CA GLY A 225 32.44 -2.22 7.39
C GLY A 225 33.34 -1.12 7.92
#